data_AF-A0A1T4VQ19-F1
#
_entry.id   AF-A0A1T4VQ19-F1
#
_cell.length_a   1.000
_cell.length_b   1.000
_cell.length_c   1.000
_cell.angle_alpha   90.00
_cell.angle_beta   90.00
_cell.angle_gamma   90.00
#
_symmetry.space_group_name_H-M   'P 1'
#
loop_
_entity.id
_entity.type
_entity.pdbx_description
1 polymer ?
#
loop_
_entity_poly.entity_id
_entity_poly.type
_entity_poly.pdbx_seq_one_letter_code
_entity_poly.pdbx_strand_id
1 'polypeptide(L)'
;MSKNKTVIIATAVLLVAMIALTLSSITYSSKIYAIQIQKQHEKLLKDPEDAKVSDLIGLADICEDARFTGTLSFHLSDEETFSIQRACEDIKTRLRMNQFTEQSLSMR
;
A
#
# COMPACT_ATOMS: atom_id res chain seq x y z
N MET A 1 -1.09 -17.69 46.62
CA MET A 1 -1.14 -18.13 45.21
C MET A 1 -1.98 -17.19 44.32
N SER A 2 -1.86 -15.85 44.49
CA SER A 2 -2.79 -14.86 43.88
C SER A 2 -2.09 -13.85 42.96
N LYS A 3 -0.94 -13.28 43.36
CA LYS A 3 -0.24 -12.24 42.58
C LYS A 3 0.21 -12.68 41.17
N ASN A 4 0.70 -13.91 41.00
CA ASN A 4 1.21 -14.37 39.71
C ASN A 4 0.10 -14.50 38.65
N LYS A 5 -1.13 -14.89 39.04
CA LYS A 5 -2.27 -14.93 38.12
C LYS A 5 -2.65 -13.53 37.62
N THR A 6 -2.66 -12.54 38.51
CA THR A 6 -2.97 -11.15 38.14
C THR A 6 -1.92 -10.56 37.20
N VAL A 7 -0.63 -10.87 37.40
CA VAL A 7 0.45 -10.43 36.50
C VAL A 7 0.34 -11.07 35.12
N ILE A 8 0.02 -12.36 35.04
CA ILE A 8 -0.18 -13.07 33.76
C ILE A 8 -1.38 -12.50 33.00
N ILE A 9 -2.48 -12.22 33.68
CA ILE A 9 -3.67 -11.62 33.05
C ILE A 9 -3.35 -10.21 32.55
N ALA A 10 -2.69 -9.38 33.36
CA ALA A 10 -2.32 -8.03 32.97
C ALA A 10 -1.38 -8.00 31.75
N THR A 11 -0.40 -8.90 31.70
CA THR A 11 0.52 -9.02 30.55
C THR A 11 -0.19 -9.53 29.30
N ALA A 12 -1.11 -10.49 29.42
CA ALA A 12 -1.92 -10.96 28.29
C ALA A 12 -2.81 -9.84 27.72
N VAL A 13 -3.46 -9.04 28.58
CA VAL A 13 -4.26 -7.89 28.14
C VAL A 13 -3.38 -6.85 27.43
N LEU A 14 -2.18 -6.60 27.94
CA LEU A 14 -1.23 -5.67 27.30
C LEU A 14 -0.80 -6.15 25.91
N LEU A 15 -0.53 -7.46 25.77
CA LEU A 15 -0.18 -8.08 24.50
C LEU A 15 -1.31 -7.94 23.47
N VAL A 16 -2.56 -8.24 23.87
CA VAL A 16 -3.74 -8.09 23.01
C VAL A 16 -3.93 -6.64 22.59
N ALA A 17 -3.76 -5.68 23.50
CA ALA A 17 -3.85 -4.26 23.18
C ALA A 17 -2.77 -3.83 22.18
N MET A 18 -1.52 -4.27 22.36
CA MET A 18 -0.44 -3.98 21.40
C MET A 18 -0.72 -4.58 20.03
N ILE A 19 -1.21 -5.82 19.96
CA ILE A 19 -1.61 -6.45 18.70
C ILE A 19 -2.72 -5.62 18.03
N ALA A 20 -3.78 -5.25 18.75
CA ALA A 20 -4.87 -4.44 18.21
C ALA A 20 -4.40 -3.05 17.70
N LEU A 21 -3.50 -2.39 18.43
CA LEU A 21 -2.89 -1.13 18.02
C LEU A 21 -2.06 -1.28 16.73
N THR A 22 -1.27 -2.35 16.60
CA THR A 22 -0.50 -2.60 15.38
C THR A 22 -1.38 -2.88 14.18
N LEU A 23 -2.42 -3.71 14.32
CA LEU A 23 -3.36 -3.97 13.21
C LEU A 23 -4.09 -2.72 12.77
N SER A 24 -4.59 -1.90 13.71
CA SER A 24 -5.29 -0.66 13.37
C SER A 24 -4.40 0.37 12.70
N SER A 25 -3.12 0.46 13.09
CA SER A 25 -2.13 1.30 12.41
C SER A 25 -1.84 0.83 10.98
N ILE A 26 -1.64 -0.47 10.77
CA ILE A 26 -1.43 -1.06 9.44
C ILE A 26 -2.65 -0.82 8.54
N THR A 27 -3.85 -1.00 9.11
CA THR A 27 -5.13 -0.75 8.44
C THR A 27 -5.22 0.69 7.95
N TYR A 28 -4.93 1.64 8.84
CA TYR A 28 -5.03 3.06 8.53
C TYR A 28 -4.02 3.49 7.46
N SER A 29 -2.78 3.03 7.57
CA SER A 29 -1.73 3.28 6.58
C SER A 29 -2.13 2.75 5.20
N SER A 30 -2.69 1.54 5.15
CA SER A 30 -3.11 0.91 3.89
C SER A 30 -4.25 1.69 3.22
N LYS A 31 -5.19 2.26 4.00
CA LYS A 31 -6.24 3.14 3.44
C LYS A 31 -5.69 4.43 2.84
N ILE A 32 -4.66 5.02 3.44
CA ILE A 32 -4.03 6.23 2.87
C ILE A 32 -3.38 5.91 1.54
N TYR A 33 -2.61 4.82 1.47
CA TYR A 33 -1.95 4.40 0.24
C TYR A 33 -2.94 4.01 -0.85
N ALA A 34 -4.02 3.31 -0.51
CA ALA A 34 -5.14 3.02 -1.40
C ALA A 34 -5.67 4.29 -2.11
N ILE A 35 -5.95 5.35 -1.33
CA ILE A 35 -6.44 6.63 -1.87
C ILE A 35 -5.38 7.29 -2.77
N GLN A 36 -4.10 7.27 -2.36
CA GLN A 36 -3.02 7.86 -3.15
C GLN A 36 -2.83 7.14 -4.49
N ILE A 37 -2.88 5.81 -4.47
CA ILE A 37 -2.78 4.96 -5.67
C ILE A 37 -3.93 5.27 -6.62
N GLN A 38 -5.18 5.30 -6.15
CA GLN A 38 -6.33 5.63 -6.98
C GLN A 38 -6.22 7.05 -7.56
N LYS A 39 -5.81 8.03 -6.75
CA LYS A 39 -5.65 9.41 -7.20
C LYS A 39 -4.57 9.56 -8.28
N GLN A 40 -3.45 8.85 -8.16
CA GLN A 40 -2.40 8.87 -9.18
C GLN A 40 -2.81 8.07 -10.43
N HIS A 41 -3.55 6.98 -10.26
CA HIS A 41 -4.12 6.23 -11.37
C HIS A 41 -5.12 7.06 -12.19
N GLU A 42 -6.01 7.80 -11.54
CA GLU A 42 -6.90 8.73 -12.23
C GLU A 42 -6.15 9.84 -12.98
N LYS A 43 -5.06 10.35 -12.40
CA LYS A 43 -4.21 11.32 -13.09
C LYS A 43 -3.56 10.72 -14.32
N LEU A 44 -2.99 9.52 -14.21
CA LEU A 44 -2.41 8.77 -15.33
C LEU A 44 -3.41 8.54 -16.46
N LEU A 45 -4.67 8.25 -16.12
CA LEU A 45 -5.73 8.05 -17.10
C LEU A 45 -6.16 9.35 -17.80
N LYS A 46 -6.05 10.49 -17.14
CA LYS A 46 -6.43 11.81 -17.69
C LYS A 46 -5.30 12.43 -18.50
N ASP A 47 -4.10 12.46 -17.93
CA ASP A 47 -2.90 12.99 -18.55
C ASP A 47 -1.67 12.18 -18.09
N PRO A 48 -1.16 11.30 -18.96
CA PRO A 48 -0.03 10.45 -18.61
C PRO A 48 1.31 11.19 -18.57
N GLU A 49 1.38 12.47 -19.00
CA GLU A 49 2.56 13.34 -18.89
C GLU A 49 2.59 14.15 -17.58
N ASP A 50 1.43 14.42 -16.96
CA ASP A 50 1.33 15.13 -15.67
C ASP A 50 1.74 14.25 -14.46
N ALA A 51 1.70 12.92 -14.63
CA ALA A 51 2.13 11.98 -13.60
C ALA A 51 3.67 11.97 -13.50
N LYS A 52 4.21 12.72 -12.55
CA LYS A 52 5.64 12.74 -12.25
C LYS A 52 6.15 11.33 -11.93
N VAL A 53 7.17 10.89 -12.65
CA VAL A 53 7.81 9.58 -12.47
C VAL A 53 8.24 9.35 -11.02
N SER A 54 8.71 10.41 -10.33
CA SER A 54 9.09 10.36 -8.91
C SER A 54 7.94 9.93 -7.99
N ASP A 55 6.73 10.40 -8.25
CA ASP A 55 5.55 10.10 -7.44
C ASP A 55 5.08 8.66 -7.69
N LEU A 56 5.32 8.14 -8.90
CA LEU A 56 4.98 6.78 -9.29
C LEU A 56 5.92 5.75 -8.67
N ILE A 57 7.23 6.05 -8.57
CA ILE A 57 8.22 5.13 -7.99
C ILE A 57 7.84 4.76 -6.54
N GLY A 58 7.57 5.77 -5.71
CA GLY A 58 7.20 5.52 -4.31
C GLY A 58 5.91 4.72 -4.16
N LEU A 59 4.95 4.90 -5.07
CA LEU A 59 3.71 4.10 -5.08
C LEU A 59 3.90 2.69 -5.62
N ALA A 60 4.82 2.48 -6.56
CA ALA A 60 5.14 1.15 -7.06
C ALA A 60 5.78 0.28 -5.99
N ASP A 61 6.66 0.84 -5.15
CA ASP A 61 7.23 0.13 -4.00
C ASP A 61 6.13 -0.35 -3.03
N ILE A 62 5.12 0.48 -2.80
CA ILE A 62 3.96 0.12 -1.97
C ILE A 62 3.10 -0.96 -2.65
N CYS A 63 2.91 -0.88 -3.96
CA CYS A 63 2.19 -1.89 -4.75
C CYS A 63 2.90 -3.26 -4.78
N GLU A 64 4.22 -3.31 -4.56
CA GLU A 64 4.98 -4.55 -4.42
C GLU A 64 5.03 -5.07 -2.97
N ASP A 65 4.61 -4.26 -1.98
CA ASP A 65 4.53 -4.69 -0.60
C ASP A 65 3.41 -5.72 -0.39
N ALA A 66 3.80 -6.94 -0.06
CA ALA A 66 2.90 -8.06 0.26
C ALA A 66 1.99 -7.74 1.46
N ARG A 67 2.43 -6.88 2.39
CA ARG A 67 1.62 -6.46 3.53
C ARG A 67 0.52 -5.52 3.11
N PHE A 68 0.80 -4.57 2.22
CA PHE A 68 -0.20 -3.69 1.66
C PHE A 68 -1.23 -4.50 0.86
N THR A 69 -0.79 -5.25 -0.14
CA THR A 69 -1.68 -6.04 -1.01
C THR A 69 -2.47 -7.11 -0.25
N GLY A 70 -1.84 -7.78 0.72
CA GLY A 70 -2.48 -8.80 1.55
C GLY A 70 -3.45 -8.26 2.59
N THR A 71 -3.45 -6.95 2.88
CA THR A 71 -4.37 -6.33 3.84
C THR A 71 -5.53 -5.57 3.18
N LEU A 72 -5.50 -5.35 1.87
CA LEU A 72 -6.56 -4.63 1.14
C LEU A 72 -7.95 -5.24 1.38
N SER A 73 -8.06 -6.57 1.27
CA SER A 73 -9.33 -7.31 1.42
C SER A 73 -9.89 -7.29 2.84
N PHE A 74 -9.11 -6.88 3.85
CA PHE A 74 -9.64 -6.72 5.22
C PHE A 74 -10.37 -5.39 5.43
N HIS A 75 -10.20 -4.43 4.51
CA HIS A 75 -10.57 -3.04 4.73
C HIS A 75 -11.37 -2.41 3.61
N LEU A 76 -11.46 -3.11 2.47
CA LEU A 76 -12.10 -2.69 1.24
C LEU A 76 -12.98 -3.83 0.72
N SER A 77 -14.00 -3.47 -0.07
CA SER A 77 -14.79 -4.44 -0.84
C SER A 77 -13.94 -5.13 -1.92
N ASP A 78 -14.45 -6.23 -2.47
CA ASP A 78 -13.77 -6.95 -3.56
C ASP A 78 -13.58 -6.05 -4.79
N GLU A 79 -14.56 -5.20 -5.09
CA GLU A 79 -14.50 -4.24 -6.20
C GLU A 79 -13.42 -3.17 -5.98
N GLU A 80 -13.36 -2.58 -4.77
CA GLU A 80 -12.33 -1.61 -4.41
C GLU A 80 -10.94 -2.25 -4.39
N THR A 81 -10.83 -3.48 -3.88
CA THR A 81 -9.58 -4.25 -3.86
C THR A 81 -9.09 -4.50 -5.28
N PHE A 82 -9.97 -4.96 -6.18
CA PHE A 82 -9.64 -5.16 -7.59
C PHE A 82 -9.23 -3.86 -8.28
N SER A 83 -9.97 -2.77 -8.03
CA SER A 83 -9.66 -1.43 -8.56
C SER A 83 -8.25 -0.98 -8.19
N ILE A 84 -7.85 -1.15 -6.93
CA ILE A 84 -6.50 -0.80 -6.45
C ILE A 84 -5.44 -1.71 -7.04
N GLN A 85 -5.68 -3.03 -7.10
CA GLN A 85 -4.74 -3.96 -7.71
C GLN A 85 -4.49 -3.62 -9.17
N ARG A 86 -5.55 -3.25 -9.91
CA ARG A 86 -5.43 -2.78 -11.30
C ARG A 86 -4.65 -1.49 -11.41
N ALA A 87 -4.94 -0.51 -10.56
CA ALA A 87 -4.20 0.75 -10.49
C ALA A 87 -2.70 0.52 -10.23
N CYS A 88 -2.36 -0.43 -9.35
CA CYS A 88 -0.99 -0.84 -9.07
C CYS A 88 -0.28 -1.43 -10.29
N GLU A 89 -0.95 -2.30 -11.07
CA GLU A 89 -0.37 -2.84 -12.30
C GLU A 89 -0.15 -1.76 -13.37
N ASP A 90 -1.07 -0.81 -13.50
CA ASP A 90 -0.94 0.30 -14.46
C ASP A 90 0.22 1.22 -14.08
N ILE A 91 0.38 1.56 -12.80
CA ILE A 91 1.51 2.35 -12.28
C ILE A 91 2.84 1.65 -12.56
N LYS A 92 2.96 0.36 -12.23
CA LYS A 92 4.18 -0.44 -12.49
C LYS A 92 4.50 -0.51 -13.98
N THR A 93 3.48 -0.69 -14.81
CA THR A 93 3.64 -0.74 -16.26
C THR A 93 4.15 0.60 -16.80
N ARG A 94 3.59 1.72 -16.34
CA ARG A 94 4.03 3.06 -16.76
C ARG A 94 5.50 3.31 -16.39
N LEU A 95 5.92 2.93 -15.18
CA LEU A 95 7.31 3.06 -14.76
C LEU A 95 8.26 2.28 -15.65
N ARG A 96 7.93 1.02 -15.97
CA ARG A 96 8.76 0.20 -16.87
C ARG A 96 8.89 0.85 -18.24
N MET A 97 7.79 1.35 -18.81
CA MET A 97 7.82 2.03 -20.11
C MET A 97 8.69 3.30 -20.11
N ASN A 98 8.63 4.08 -19.03
CA ASN A 98 9.48 5.27 -18.87
C ASN A 98 10.97 4.89 -18.74
N GLN A 99 11.29 3.85 -17.97
CA GLN A 99 12.68 3.34 -17.85
C GLN A 99 13.23 2.87 -19.19
N PHE A 100 12.45 2.16 -20.01
CA PHE A 100 12.86 1.75 -21.35
C PHE A 100 13.07 2.96 -22.28
N THR A 101 12.23 3.98 -22.17
CA THR A 101 12.35 5.20 -22.97
C THR A 101 13.62 5.97 -22.62
N GLU A 102 13.91 6.17 -21.34
CA GLU A 102 15.14 6.83 -20.88
C GLU A 102 16.40 6.04 -21.28
N GLN A 103 16.38 4.71 -21.16
CA GLN A 103 17.49 3.87 -21.62
C GLN A 103 17.71 3.97 -23.14
N SER A 104 16.64 4.01 -23.93
CA SER A 104 16.75 4.17 -25.39
C SER A 104 17.32 5.52 -25.80
N LEU A 105 17.05 6.58 -25.02
CA LEU A 105 17.60 7.92 -25.23
C LEU A 105 19.05 8.04 -24.78
N SER A 106 19.45 7.33 -23.72
CA SER A 106 20.85 7.30 -23.25
C SER A 106 21.80 6.51 -24.17
N MET A 107 21.28 5.64 -25.05
CA MET A 107 22.08 4.89 -26.03
C MET A 107 22.27 5.61 -27.38
N ARG A 108 21.67 6.79 -27.56
CA ARG A 108 21.91 7.67 -28.72
C ARG A 108 22.93 8.75 -28.39
#